data_AF-A0A956CN43-F1
#
_entry.id   AF-A0A956CN43-F1
#
_cell.length_a   1.000
_cell.length_b   1.000
_cell.length_c   1.000
_cell.angle_alpha   90.00
_cell.angle_beta   90.00
_cell.angle_gamma   90.00
#
_symmetry.space_group_name_H-M   'P 1'
#
loop_
_entity.id
_entity.type
_entity.pdbx_description
1 polymer ?
#
loop_
_entity_poly.entity_id
_entity_poly.type
_entity_poly.pdbx_seq_one_letter_code
_entity_poly.pdbx_strand_id
1 'polypeptide(L)'
;FRNAIRSARGRVAQLFGSLRTTKDDRDEFAELADAIVAEASLDELVESIESTLRTTDRDAAFAHLARLRKRADAPLGSVTRERIPELAPMLLREIAGAASPDNALRYVTDFFAHVGDVSGFGRLLVQSPGLLRRLVALFGASPRLSDSLVRHPESVSQTLLAGPLTSKEIRDAHRELLVSLVQEALPDQEEFVSELRRVKRETTLRLGLETVSEERTQRECEALLTNIAESQIECCLAYATREVTERWGEPRAKRGELPAAMCVVGMGSLAAGELGFGSDLDLLFAFGSDGTVRRGKESITHGELFTRVAQRTMRLLSQPDPSGDGYEADTRLRPDGSRGTLVVTVAAFDRYHEKSAAPWERQALLRARAIAGAPRMRDVMNEHIRAWVLDAPAPEGERIAEMRARMQRELARERPGKYHPKLGFGAIVDVEFIVQFLALRNKDKPDVLVPSTRDALAALAQHGILGEYEANVLGSAYAFFKEVDRGLRLVRPGKEHALLAGTRDAERIARQMRIRERGSENEGEVLIRTWREHAYEVRMLFERFVGKVNAPPEWRES
;
A
#
# COMPACT_ATOMS: atom_id res chain seq x y z
N PHE A 1 26.36 -1.17 -43.19
CA PHE A 1 25.01 -1.36 -42.61
C PHE A 1 24.56 -2.83 -42.52
N ARG A 2 24.41 -3.57 -43.64
CA ARG A 2 23.99 -4.99 -43.60
C ARG A 2 24.89 -5.91 -42.75
N ASN A 3 26.20 -5.68 -42.77
CA ASN A 3 27.16 -6.43 -41.94
C ASN A 3 27.02 -6.12 -40.43
N ALA A 4 26.67 -4.88 -40.07
CA ALA A 4 26.41 -4.49 -38.68
C ALA A 4 25.13 -5.13 -38.14
N ILE A 5 24.07 -5.20 -38.97
CA ILE A 5 22.83 -5.92 -38.62
C ILE A 5 23.08 -7.42 -38.45
N ARG A 6 23.89 -8.04 -39.32
CA ARG A 6 24.21 -9.47 -39.23
C ARG A 6 25.05 -9.79 -37.97
N SER A 7 25.98 -8.92 -37.60
CA SER A 7 26.74 -9.00 -36.34
C SER A 7 25.88 -8.76 -35.09
N ALA A 8 24.93 -7.82 -35.15
CA ALA A 8 23.97 -7.61 -34.06
C ALA A 8 23.02 -8.81 -33.89
N ARG A 9 22.48 -9.37 -34.98
CA ARG A 9 21.66 -10.59 -34.94
C ARG A 9 22.45 -11.81 -34.46
N GLY A 10 23.73 -11.92 -34.83
CA GLY A 10 24.62 -12.97 -34.32
C GLY A 10 24.80 -12.88 -32.81
N ARG A 11 25.09 -11.69 -32.27
CA ARG A 11 25.22 -11.45 -30.81
C ARG A 11 23.91 -11.68 -30.06
N VAL A 12 22.78 -11.25 -30.61
CA VAL A 12 21.44 -11.51 -30.03
C VAL A 12 21.12 -13.01 -30.08
N ALA A 13 21.40 -13.70 -31.17
CA ALA A 13 21.21 -15.15 -31.28
C ALA A 13 22.14 -15.93 -30.34
N GLN A 14 23.35 -15.42 -30.06
CA GLN A 14 24.27 -16.00 -29.07
C GLN A 14 23.80 -15.76 -27.63
N LEU A 15 23.27 -14.56 -27.33
CA LEU A 15 22.64 -14.23 -26.04
C LEU A 15 21.36 -15.07 -25.79
N PHE A 16 20.51 -15.24 -26.81
CA PHE A 16 19.34 -16.11 -26.75
C PHE A 16 19.72 -17.61 -26.79
N GLY A 17 20.80 -17.96 -27.49
CA GLY A 17 21.37 -19.30 -27.49
C GLY A 17 21.95 -19.69 -26.13
N SER A 18 22.52 -18.73 -25.39
CA SER A 18 22.96 -18.93 -23.99
C SER A 18 21.82 -18.87 -22.97
N LEU A 19 20.64 -18.36 -23.35
CA LEU A 19 19.41 -18.43 -22.56
C LEU A 19 18.62 -19.73 -22.81
N ARG A 20 18.88 -20.41 -23.93
CA ARG A 20 18.50 -21.82 -24.09
C ARG A 20 19.52 -22.64 -23.33
N THR A 21 19.18 -22.96 -22.09
CA THR A 21 19.82 -24.01 -21.30
C THR A 21 19.92 -25.30 -22.13
N THR A 22 21.07 -25.53 -22.75
CA THR A 22 21.49 -26.86 -23.18
C THR A 22 22.06 -27.55 -21.95
N LYS A 23 21.16 -28.16 -21.18
CA LYS A 23 21.43 -29.42 -20.49
C LYS A 23 20.34 -30.37 -20.98
N ASP A 24 20.75 -31.50 -21.51
CA ASP A 24 19.88 -32.67 -21.64
C ASP A 24 19.33 -33.05 -20.24
N ASP A 25 18.32 -33.92 -20.21
CA ASP A 25 17.83 -34.66 -19.04
C ASP A 25 16.65 -34.05 -18.25
N ARG A 26 15.46 -34.67 -18.47
CA ARG A 26 14.25 -34.78 -17.61
C ARG A 26 13.78 -33.53 -16.86
N ASP A 27 12.49 -33.20 -17.00
CA ASP A 27 11.86 -32.12 -16.23
C ASP A 27 11.96 -32.45 -14.72
N GLU A 28 12.93 -31.87 -14.02
CA GLU A 28 13.21 -32.10 -12.59
C GLU A 28 11.95 -31.93 -11.72
N PHE A 29 11.05 -31.03 -12.13
CA PHE A 29 9.76 -30.83 -11.47
C PHE A 29 8.78 -31.97 -11.75
N ALA A 30 8.83 -32.58 -12.94
CA ALA A 30 8.06 -33.78 -13.26
C ALA A 30 8.63 -34.99 -12.51
N GLU A 31 9.95 -35.15 -12.43
CA GLU A 31 10.56 -36.22 -11.63
C GLU A 31 10.22 -36.09 -10.14
N LEU A 32 10.29 -34.88 -9.59
CA LEU A 32 9.87 -34.62 -8.22
C LEU A 32 8.38 -34.90 -8.03
N ALA A 33 7.52 -34.50 -8.98
CA ALA A 33 6.11 -34.85 -8.93
C ALA A 33 5.88 -36.37 -8.96
N ASP A 34 6.62 -37.10 -9.80
CA ASP A 34 6.65 -38.56 -9.92
C ASP A 34 7.01 -39.23 -8.61
N ALA A 35 8.11 -38.80 -8.00
CA ALA A 35 8.60 -39.32 -6.74
C ALA A 35 7.64 -39.01 -5.57
N ILE A 36 7.02 -37.82 -5.57
CA ILE A 36 5.97 -37.49 -4.61
C ILE A 36 4.80 -38.46 -4.75
N VAL A 37 4.28 -38.75 -5.95
CA VAL A 37 3.13 -39.67 -6.09
C VAL A 37 3.47 -41.12 -5.73
N ALA A 38 4.70 -41.55 -5.99
CA ALA A 38 5.18 -42.90 -5.68
C ALA A 38 5.32 -43.22 -4.17
N GLU A 39 4.84 -42.33 -3.30
CA GLU A 39 4.95 -42.45 -1.84
C GLU A 39 6.37 -42.56 -1.30
N ALA A 40 7.35 -41.99 -2.01
CA ALA A 40 8.71 -41.90 -1.51
C ALA A 40 8.74 -41.23 -0.13
N SER A 41 9.58 -41.77 0.74
CA SER A 41 9.79 -41.29 2.10
C SER A 41 10.41 -39.89 2.11
N LEU A 42 10.32 -39.19 3.24
CA LEU A 42 10.98 -37.89 3.42
C LEU A 42 12.48 -38.01 3.08
N ASP A 43 13.16 -39.02 3.64
CA ASP A 43 14.59 -39.27 3.46
C ASP A 43 14.99 -39.43 1.98
N GLU A 44 14.12 -39.99 1.15
CA GLU A 44 14.35 -40.15 -0.30
C GLU A 44 14.12 -38.86 -1.10
N LEU A 45 13.31 -37.93 -0.59
CA LEU A 45 12.90 -36.71 -1.28
C LEU A 45 13.64 -35.44 -0.80
N VAL A 46 14.30 -35.46 0.36
CA VAL A 46 14.91 -34.28 1.00
C VAL A 46 15.82 -33.50 0.04
N GLU A 47 16.81 -34.16 -0.57
CA GLU A 47 17.76 -33.49 -1.47
C GLU A 47 17.08 -32.93 -2.72
N SER A 48 16.08 -33.64 -3.26
CA SER A 48 15.33 -33.20 -4.45
C SER A 48 14.43 -32.00 -4.12
N ILE A 49 13.74 -32.01 -2.97
CA ILE A 49 12.90 -30.89 -2.51
C ILE A 49 13.74 -29.62 -2.34
N GLU A 50 14.89 -29.71 -1.68
CA GLU A 50 15.75 -28.55 -1.44
C GLU A 50 16.33 -27.97 -2.73
N SER A 51 16.92 -28.82 -3.55
CA SER A 51 17.58 -28.40 -4.79
C SER A 51 16.57 -27.83 -5.79
N THR A 52 15.38 -28.43 -5.87
CA THR A 52 14.36 -28.09 -6.87
C THR A 52 13.46 -26.95 -6.41
N LEU A 53 12.90 -27.01 -5.19
CA LEU A 53 11.92 -26.03 -4.70
C LEU A 53 12.54 -24.83 -3.99
N ARG A 54 13.83 -24.90 -3.62
CA ARG A 54 14.53 -23.81 -2.91
C ARG A 54 13.84 -23.39 -1.61
N THR A 55 13.14 -24.33 -0.97
CA THR A 55 12.53 -24.14 0.35
C THR A 55 13.60 -24.12 1.42
N THR A 56 13.32 -23.41 2.51
CA THR A 56 14.26 -23.24 3.61
C THR A 56 13.90 -24.09 4.83
N ASP A 57 12.64 -24.53 4.93
CA ASP A 57 12.15 -25.47 5.93
C ASP A 57 11.72 -26.78 5.25
N ARG A 58 12.58 -27.79 5.39
CA ARG A 58 12.49 -29.08 4.68
C ARG A 58 11.31 -29.90 5.19
N ASP A 59 11.17 -29.98 6.51
CA ASP A 59 10.14 -30.76 7.19
C ASP A 59 8.75 -30.16 6.91
N ALA A 60 8.65 -28.83 6.98
CA ALA A 60 7.41 -28.13 6.62
C ALA A 60 7.08 -28.33 5.14
N ALA A 61 8.07 -28.20 4.23
CA ALA A 61 7.85 -28.40 2.81
C ALA A 61 7.32 -29.81 2.51
N PHE A 62 7.93 -30.85 3.07
CA PHE A 62 7.45 -32.21 2.91
C PHE A 62 6.04 -32.41 3.47
N ALA A 63 5.74 -31.88 4.66
CA ALA A 63 4.40 -31.95 5.25
C ALA A 63 3.33 -31.31 4.34
N HIS A 64 3.66 -30.18 3.71
CA HIS A 64 2.78 -29.51 2.75
C HIS A 64 2.59 -30.31 1.45
N LEU A 65 3.66 -30.88 0.89
CA LEU A 65 3.58 -31.76 -0.28
C LEU A 65 2.78 -33.04 0.01
N ALA A 66 2.98 -33.65 1.17
CA ALA A 66 2.21 -34.80 1.62
C ALA A 66 0.71 -34.47 1.74
N ARG A 67 0.36 -33.29 2.26
CA ARG A 67 -1.04 -32.81 2.29
C ARG A 67 -1.62 -32.61 0.88
N LEU A 68 -0.83 -32.09 -0.06
CA LEU A 68 -1.23 -31.91 -1.46
C LEU A 68 -1.39 -33.23 -2.24
N ARG A 69 -0.81 -34.32 -1.75
CA ARG A 69 -0.96 -35.68 -2.28
C ARG A 69 -2.08 -36.49 -1.61
N LYS A 70 -2.40 -36.18 -0.35
CA LYS A 70 -3.22 -37.03 0.55
C LYS A 70 -4.57 -37.45 -0.03
N ARG A 71 -5.27 -36.55 -0.74
CA ARG A 71 -6.53 -36.88 -1.41
C ARG A 71 -6.25 -37.22 -2.87
N ALA A 72 -6.95 -38.22 -3.40
CA ALA A 72 -6.81 -38.63 -4.80
C ALA A 72 -7.10 -37.47 -5.79
N ASP A 73 -8.01 -36.57 -5.42
CA ASP A 73 -8.42 -35.40 -6.20
C ASP A 73 -7.67 -34.10 -5.85
N ALA A 74 -6.66 -34.16 -4.97
CA ALA A 74 -5.81 -33.00 -4.65
C ALA A 74 -4.85 -32.69 -5.82
N PRO A 75 -4.16 -31.52 -5.83
CA PRO A 75 -3.30 -31.12 -6.95
C PRO A 75 -2.18 -32.10 -7.29
N LEU A 76 -1.67 -32.82 -6.29
CA LEU A 76 -0.64 -33.86 -6.45
C LEU A 76 -1.22 -35.28 -6.21
N GLY A 77 -2.55 -35.42 -6.24
CA GLY A 77 -3.23 -36.70 -6.06
C GLY A 77 -3.21 -37.57 -7.32
N SER A 78 -3.39 -38.88 -7.17
CA SER A 78 -3.34 -39.85 -8.27
C SER A 78 -4.38 -39.58 -9.37
N VAL A 79 -5.63 -39.27 -9.01
CA VAL A 79 -6.71 -39.01 -9.99
C VAL A 79 -6.48 -37.71 -10.73
N THR A 80 -6.06 -36.65 -10.04
CA THR A 80 -5.72 -35.37 -10.68
C THR A 80 -4.58 -35.54 -11.66
N ARG A 81 -3.57 -36.33 -11.30
CA ARG A 81 -2.43 -36.61 -12.18
C ARG A 81 -2.79 -37.42 -13.41
N GLU A 82 -3.66 -38.43 -13.28
CA GLU A 82 -4.15 -39.18 -14.45
C GLU A 82 -4.94 -38.27 -15.41
N ARG A 83 -5.70 -37.31 -14.88
CA ARG A 83 -6.58 -36.44 -15.66
C ARG A 83 -5.92 -35.15 -16.16
N ILE A 84 -4.91 -34.65 -15.44
CA ILE A 84 -4.27 -33.35 -15.62
C ILE A 84 -2.77 -33.48 -15.26
N PRO A 85 -2.00 -34.30 -15.99
CA PRO A 85 -0.61 -34.61 -15.64
C PRO A 85 0.30 -33.37 -15.60
N GLU A 86 -0.04 -32.31 -16.32
CA GLU A 86 0.74 -31.06 -16.40
C GLU A 86 0.65 -30.21 -15.12
N LEU A 87 -0.40 -30.37 -14.31
CA LEU A 87 -0.66 -29.47 -13.17
C LEU A 87 0.46 -29.52 -12.13
N ALA A 88 0.87 -30.72 -11.74
CA ALA A 88 1.89 -30.93 -10.71
C ALA A 88 3.24 -30.27 -11.05
N PRO A 89 3.90 -30.59 -12.20
CA PRO A 89 5.17 -29.98 -12.54
C PRO A 89 5.06 -28.46 -12.76
N MET A 90 3.95 -27.98 -13.31
CA MET A 90 3.72 -26.53 -13.44
C MET A 90 3.62 -25.84 -12.07
N LEU A 91 2.88 -26.41 -11.14
CA LEU A 91 2.69 -25.86 -9.79
C LEU A 91 4.01 -25.82 -9.01
N LEU A 92 4.77 -26.92 -9.01
CA LEU A 92 6.07 -27.01 -8.34
C LEU A 92 7.08 -26.00 -8.91
N ARG A 93 7.09 -25.82 -10.24
CA ARG A 93 7.94 -24.84 -10.92
C ARG A 93 7.63 -23.41 -10.50
N GLU A 94 6.35 -23.05 -10.45
CA GLU A 94 5.96 -21.70 -10.02
C GLU A 94 6.23 -21.48 -8.52
N ILE A 95 6.09 -22.51 -7.67
CA ILE A 95 6.44 -22.45 -6.24
C ILE A 95 7.94 -22.16 -6.07
N ALA A 96 8.80 -22.87 -6.80
CA ALA A 96 10.24 -22.67 -6.77
C ALA A 96 10.69 -21.27 -7.22
N GLY A 97 9.92 -20.65 -8.12
CA GLY A 97 10.15 -19.30 -8.63
C GLY A 97 9.60 -18.17 -7.74
N ALA A 98 8.83 -18.49 -6.70
CA ALA A 98 8.18 -17.50 -5.87
C ALA A 98 9.17 -16.72 -4.98
N ALA A 99 8.79 -15.51 -4.56
CA ALA A 99 9.61 -14.71 -3.64
C ALA A 99 9.89 -15.42 -2.30
N SER A 100 8.96 -16.26 -1.84
CA SER A 100 9.14 -17.22 -0.76
C SER A 100 8.50 -18.55 -1.15
N PRO A 101 9.31 -19.55 -1.56
CA PRO A 101 8.81 -20.88 -1.88
C PRO A 101 8.11 -21.55 -0.69
N ASP A 102 8.61 -21.34 0.54
CA ASP A 102 7.98 -21.86 1.77
C ASP A 102 6.54 -21.33 1.95
N ASN A 103 6.33 -20.02 1.84
CA ASN A 103 4.99 -19.44 1.92
C ASN A 103 4.10 -19.87 0.75
N ALA A 104 4.66 -19.86 -0.47
CA ALA A 104 3.93 -20.28 -1.66
C ALA A 104 3.39 -21.69 -1.49
N LEU A 105 4.24 -22.62 -1.07
CA LEU A 105 3.87 -24.01 -0.84
C LEU A 105 2.81 -24.13 0.27
N ARG A 106 3.00 -23.48 1.42
CA ARG A 106 2.01 -23.47 2.51
C ARG A 106 0.64 -23.01 2.02
N TYR A 107 0.58 -21.85 1.37
CA TYR A 107 -0.68 -21.23 0.97
C TYR A 107 -1.33 -21.93 -0.21
N VAL A 108 -0.57 -22.51 -1.13
CA VAL A 108 -1.10 -23.44 -2.14
C VAL A 108 -1.79 -24.62 -1.45
N THR A 109 -1.14 -25.25 -0.47
CA THR A 109 -1.74 -26.36 0.29
C THR A 109 -3.02 -25.95 0.99
N ASP A 110 -3.03 -24.81 1.68
CA ASP A 110 -4.20 -24.36 2.43
C ASP A 110 -5.32 -23.89 1.50
N PHE A 111 -5.00 -23.25 0.38
CA PHE A 111 -5.97 -22.84 -0.62
C PHE A 111 -6.69 -24.05 -1.24
N PHE A 112 -5.95 -25.05 -1.73
CA PHE A 112 -6.56 -26.25 -2.33
C PHE A 112 -7.30 -27.14 -1.31
N ALA A 113 -7.06 -26.96 -0.01
CA ALA A 113 -7.87 -27.61 1.02
C ALA A 113 -9.29 -27.01 1.12
N HIS A 114 -9.48 -25.75 0.69
CA HIS A 114 -10.76 -25.02 0.74
C HIS A 114 -11.44 -24.88 -0.63
N VAL A 115 -10.75 -25.18 -1.73
CA VAL A 115 -11.35 -25.22 -3.07
C VAL A 115 -12.30 -26.41 -3.21
N GLY A 116 -13.54 -26.14 -3.61
CA GLY A 116 -14.56 -27.19 -3.84
C GLY A 116 -14.24 -28.12 -5.02
N ASP A 117 -14.06 -27.57 -6.22
CA ASP A 117 -13.74 -28.33 -7.44
C ASP A 117 -12.27 -28.20 -7.84
N VAL A 118 -11.41 -28.99 -7.19
CA VAL A 118 -9.95 -29.01 -7.47
C VAL A 118 -9.66 -29.43 -8.90
N SER A 119 -10.42 -30.37 -9.47
CA SER A 119 -10.22 -30.85 -10.85
C SER A 119 -10.56 -29.78 -11.88
N GLY A 120 -11.70 -29.10 -11.74
CA GLY A 120 -12.09 -27.99 -12.62
C GLY A 120 -11.12 -26.83 -12.51
N PHE A 121 -10.74 -26.46 -11.29
CA PHE A 121 -9.78 -25.39 -11.06
C PHE A 121 -8.38 -25.75 -11.59
N GLY A 122 -7.93 -26.99 -11.39
CA GLY A 122 -6.67 -27.49 -11.95
C GLY A 122 -6.61 -27.39 -13.47
N ARG A 123 -7.70 -27.74 -14.17
CA ARG A 123 -7.78 -27.57 -15.63
C ARG A 123 -7.69 -26.11 -16.04
N LEU A 124 -8.36 -25.21 -15.31
CA LEU A 124 -8.28 -23.77 -15.55
C LEU A 124 -6.84 -23.26 -15.40
N LEU A 125 -6.11 -23.70 -14.36
CA LEU A 125 -4.72 -23.32 -14.14
C LEU A 125 -3.78 -23.81 -15.24
N VAL A 126 -3.98 -25.02 -15.75
CA VAL A 126 -3.21 -25.55 -16.88
C VAL A 126 -3.53 -24.81 -18.17
N GLN A 127 -4.81 -24.50 -18.43
CA GLN A 127 -5.25 -23.72 -19.59
C GLN A 127 -4.79 -22.25 -19.52
N SER A 128 -4.58 -21.73 -18.31
CA SER A 128 -4.16 -20.35 -18.05
C SER A 128 -2.88 -20.30 -17.19
N PRO A 129 -1.69 -20.61 -17.73
CA PRO A 129 -0.45 -20.60 -16.95
C PRO A 129 -0.13 -19.26 -16.28
N GLY A 130 -0.60 -18.15 -16.87
CA GLY A 130 -0.50 -16.82 -16.27
C GLY A 130 -1.27 -16.72 -14.95
N LEU A 131 -2.43 -17.38 -14.85
CA LEU A 131 -3.23 -17.43 -13.62
C LEU A 131 -2.49 -18.15 -12.50
N LEU A 132 -1.89 -19.30 -12.82
CA LEU A 132 -1.08 -20.07 -11.87
C LEU A 132 0.09 -19.23 -11.35
N ARG A 133 0.83 -18.57 -12.26
CA ARG A 133 1.93 -17.67 -11.91
C ARG A 133 1.49 -16.55 -10.97
N ARG A 134 0.38 -15.85 -11.29
CA ARG A 134 -0.16 -14.76 -10.45
C ARG A 134 -0.54 -15.26 -9.06
N LEU A 135 -1.23 -16.40 -8.98
CA LEU A 135 -1.69 -16.99 -7.73
C LEU A 135 -0.51 -17.38 -6.84
N VAL A 136 0.47 -18.09 -7.40
CA VAL A 136 1.66 -18.53 -6.66
C VAL A 136 2.56 -17.35 -6.28
N ALA A 137 2.67 -16.34 -7.14
CA ALA A 137 3.37 -15.09 -6.83
C ALA A 137 2.74 -14.37 -5.63
N LEU A 138 1.41 -14.29 -5.56
CA LEU A 138 0.70 -13.74 -4.39
C LEU A 138 1.01 -14.52 -3.12
N PHE A 139 0.93 -15.85 -3.20
CA PHE A 139 1.18 -16.75 -2.09
C PHE A 139 2.62 -16.65 -1.54
N GLY A 140 3.60 -16.52 -2.42
CA GLY A 140 4.98 -16.28 -2.00
C GLY A 140 5.22 -14.85 -1.48
N ALA A 141 4.48 -13.87 -1.98
CA ALA A 141 4.78 -12.46 -1.71
C ALA A 141 4.05 -11.87 -0.50
N SER A 142 2.81 -12.28 -0.23
CA SER A 142 1.99 -11.63 0.79
C SER A 142 1.18 -12.60 1.64
N PRO A 143 1.63 -12.92 2.87
CA PRO A 143 0.82 -13.67 3.83
C PRO A 143 -0.58 -13.09 4.05
N ARG A 144 -0.70 -11.76 4.17
CA ARG A 144 -2.00 -11.10 4.40
C ARG A 144 -3.02 -11.36 3.29
N LEU A 145 -2.60 -11.14 2.04
CA LEU A 145 -3.50 -11.32 0.89
C LEU A 145 -3.77 -12.81 0.65
N SER A 146 -2.80 -13.67 0.95
CA SER A 146 -2.95 -15.12 0.90
C SER A 146 -3.97 -15.62 1.91
N ASP A 147 -3.90 -15.17 3.17
CA ASP A 147 -4.88 -15.49 4.19
C ASP A 147 -6.29 -15.05 3.77
N SER A 148 -6.40 -13.85 3.19
CA SER A 148 -7.66 -13.33 2.66
C SER A 148 -8.22 -14.22 1.55
N LEU A 149 -7.35 -14.73 0.66
CA LEU A 149 -7.77 -15.56 -0.46
C LEU A 149 -8.14 -16.97 -0.04
N VAL A 150 -7.44 -17.54 0.95
CA VAL A 150 -7.76 -18.86 1.52
C VAL A 150 -9.11 -18.85 2.24
N ARG A 151 -9.45 -17.76 2.92
CA ARG A 151 -10.77 -17.61 3.58
C ARG A 151 -11.91 -17.38 2.60
N HIS A 152 -11.62 -16.85 1.41
CA HIS A 152 -12.60 -16.46 0.40
C HIS A 152 -12.19 -16.98 -0.99
N PRO A 153 -12.10 -18.31 -1.19
CA PRO A 153 -11.63 -18.89 -2.44
C PRO A 153 -12.54 -18.55 -3.64
N GLU A 154 -13.81 -18.22 -3.40
CA GLU A 154 -14.74 -17.71 -4.41
C GLU A 154 -14.28 -16.39 -5.06
N SER A 155 -13.48 -15.61 -4.35
CA SER A 155 -12.94 -14.34 -4.86
C SER A 155 -11.99 -14.54 -6.02
N VAL A 156 -11.39 -15.74 -6.18
CA VAL A 156 -10.48 -16.10 -7.28
C VAL A 156 -11.16 -15.88 -8.63
N SER A 157 -12.36 -16.40 -8.83
CA SER A 157 -13.07 -16.31 -10.11
C SER A 157 -13.41 -14.87 -10.47
N GLN A 158 -13.80 -14.06 -9.48
CA GLN A 158 -14.14 -12.64 -9.68
C GLN A 158 -12.90 -11.76 -9.86
N THR A 159 -11.80 -12.10 -9.19
CA THR A 159 -10.61 -11.27 -9.12
C THR A 159 -9.63 -11.57 -10.25
N LEU A 160 -9.45 -12.85 -10.59
CA LEU A 160 -8.41 -13.29 -11.50
C LEU A 160 -8.87 -13.41 -12.95
N LEU A 161 -10.17 -13.56 -13.19
CA LEU A 161 -10.75 -13.54 -14.55
C LEU A 161 -11.16 -12.12 -14.98
N ALA A 162 -11.21 -11.18 -14.04
CA ALA A 162 -11.42 -9.77 -14.36
C ALA A 162 -10.17 -9.17 -15.02
N GLY A 163 -10.38 -8.13 -15.84
CA GLY A 163 -9.28 -7.35 -16.43
C GLY A 163 -8.49 -6.55 -15.38
N PRO A 164 -7.63 -5.62 -15.80
CA PRO A 164 -6.92 -4.73 -14.87
C PRO A 164 -7.89 -3.80 -14.11
N LEU A 165 -7.74 -3.67 -12.78
CA LEU A 165 -8.59 -2.84 -11.93
C LEU A 165 -8.47 -1.35 -12.27
N THR A 166 -9.60 -0.68 -12.46
CA THR A 166 -9.64 0.73 -12.78
C THR A 166 -10.24 1.56 -11.65
N SER A 167 -9.86 2.85 -11.57
CA SER A 167 -10.52 3.79 -10.66
C SER A 167 -12.01 3.91 -10.91
N LYS A 168 -12.47 3.66 -12.15
CA LYS A 168 -13.88 3.66 -12.49
C LYS A 168 -14.60 2.49 -11.81
N GLU A 169 -14.09 1.26 -11.95
CA GLU A 169 -14.69 0.08 -11.29
C GLU A 169 -14.73 0.25 -9.77
N ILE A 170 -13.67 0.79 -9.15
CA ILE A 170 -13.66 1.08 -7.72
C ILE A 170 -14.80 2.04 -7.36
N ARG A 171 -14.93 3.16 -8.07
CA ARG A 171 -16.00 4.14 -7.82
C ARG A 171 -17.38 3.58 -8.07
N ASP A 172 -17.57 2.78 -9.12
CA ASP A 172 -18.86 2.22 -9.48
C ASP A 172 -19.32 1.21 -8.41
N ALA A 173 -18.44 0.34 -7.92
CA ALA A 173 -18.74 -0.59 -6.83
C ALA A 173 -19.16 0.11 -5.52
N HIS A 174 -18.55 1.26 -5.20
CA HIS A 174 -18.94 2.05 -4.03
C HIS A 174 -20.16 2.93 -4.28
N ARG A 175 -20.39 3.35 -5.53
CA ARG A 175 -21.57 4.13 -5.92
C ARG A 175 -22.86 3.34 -5.68
N GLU A 176 -22.85 2.04 -5.94
CA GLU A 176 -24.00 1.17 -5.66
C GLU A 176 -24.40 1.23 -4.18
N LEU A 177 -23.42 1.18 -3.27
CA LEU A 177 -23.63 1.37 -1.84
C LEU A 177 -24.15 2.78 -1.50
N LEU A 178 -23.59 3.82 -2.12
CA LEU A 178 -24.07 5.20 -1.91
C LEU A 178 -25.52 5.40 -2.40
N VAL A 179 -25.91 4.76 -3.49
CA VAL A 179 -27.25 4.87 -4.06
C VAL A 179 -28.28 4.21 -3.15
N SER A 180 -28.01 3.02 -2.61
CA SER A 180 -28.91 2.38 -1.64
C SER A 180 -29.09 3.22 -0.37
N LEU A 181 -28.01 3.88 0.10
CA LEU A 181 -28.07 4.84 1.21
C LEU A 181 -28.89 6.11 0.93
N VAL A 182 -29.33 6.37 -0.31
CA VAL A 182 -30.20 7.52 -0.62
C VAL A 182 -31.61 7.07 -0.96
N GLN A 183 -31.75 5.96 -1.68
CA GLN A 183 -33.03 5.52 -2.24
C GLN A 183 -33.86 4.65 -1.29
N GLU A 184 -33.21 4.00 -0.32
CA GLU A 184 -33.84 3.00 0.55
C GLU A 184 -33.89 3.46 2.01
N ALA A 185 -34.50 2.66 2.89
CA ALA A 185 -34.32 2.82 4.32
C ALA A 185 -32.83 2.69 4.67
N LEU A 186 -32.37 3.40 5.71
CA LEU A 186 -30.98 3.25 6.14
C LEU A 186 -30.75 1.77 6.48
N PRO A 187 -29.80 1.09 5.81
CA PRO A 187 -29.56 -0.34 6.02
C PRO A 187 -29.08 -0.57 7.45
N ASP A 188 -29.19 -1.81 7.92
CA ASP A 188 -28.57 -2.18 9.18
C ASP A 188 -27.06 -1.95 9.11
N GLN A 189 -26.49 -1.53 10.24
CA GLN A 189 -25.07 -1.19 10.31
C GLN A 189 -24.19 -2.40 9.99
N GLU A 190 -24.54 -3.59 10.45
CA GLU A 190 -23.73 -4.79 10.23
C GLU A 190 -23.73 -5.18 8.75
N GLU A 191 -24.90 -5.13 8.11
CA GLU A 191 -25.03 -5.35 6.66
C GLU A 191 -24.22 -4.35 5.85
N PHE A 192 -24.34 -3.05 6.15
CA PHE A 192 -23.57 -2.00 5.48
C PHE A 192 -22.06 -2.21 5.63
N VAL A 193 -21.59 -2.51 6.86
CA VAL A 193 -20.17 -2.75 7.11
C VAL A 193 -19.69 -4.00 6.39
N SER A 194 -20.44 -5.11 6.41
CA SER A 194 -20.07 -6.34 5.72
C SER A 194 -19.87 -6.12 4.21
N GLU A 195 -20.81 -5.45 3.55
CA GLU A 195 -20.67 -5.13 2.11
C GLU A 195 -19.51 -4.18 1.82
N LEU A 196 -19.32 -3.17 2.67
CA LEU A 196 -18.20 -2.24 2.53
C LEU A 196 -16.85 -2.96 2.65
N ARG A 197 -16.73 -3.95 3.54
CA ARG A 197 -15.53 -4.78 3.72
C ARG A 197 -15.34 -5.75 2.57
N ARG A 198 -16.40 -6.36 2.06
CA ARG A 198 -16.37 -7.22 0.88
C ARG A 198 -15.80 -6.48 -0.33
N VAL A 199 -16.34 -5.30 -0.66
CA VAL A 199 -15.86 -4.47 -1.78
C VAL A 199 -14.38 -4.09 -1.61
N LYS A 200 -13.99 -3.67 -0.40
CA LYS A 200 -12.58 -3.36 -0.12
C LYS A 200 -11.67 -4.57 -0.28
N ARG A 201 -12.07 -5.73 0.24
CA ARG A 201 -11.31 -6.98 0.16
C ARG A 201 -11.07 -7.38 -1.29
N GLU A 202 -12.14 -7.43 -2.10
CA GLU A 202 -12.08 -7.82 -3.51
C GLU A 202 -11.18 -6.89 -4.32
N THR A 203 -11.37 -5.57 -4.19
CA THR A 203 -10.55 -4.58 -4.91
C THR A 203 -9.09 -4.59 -4.46
N THR A 204 -8.82 -4.75 -3.16
CA THR A 204 -7.45 -4.83 -2.62
C THR A 204 -6.75 -6.13 -3.04
N LEU A 205 -7.46 -7.25 -3.08
CA LEU A 205 -6.94 -8.54 -3.53
C LEU A 205 -6.56 -8.48 -5.01
N ARG A 206 -7.44 -7.93 -5.86
CA ARG A 206 -7.19 -7.72 -7.31
C ARG A 206 -5.95 -6.87 -7.52
N LEU A 207 -5.88 -5.75 -6.82
CA LEU A 207 -4.73 -4.85 -6.91
C LEU A 207 -3.45 -5.53 -6.40
N GLY A 208 -3.53 -6.29 -5.31
CA GLY A 208 -2.41 -7.06 -4.79
C GLY A 208 -1.85 -8.04 -5.81
N LEU A 209 -2.73 -8.79 -6.49
CA LEU A 209 -2.37 -9.71 -7.58
C LEU A 209 -1.70 -9.01 -8.75
N GLU A 210 -2.27 -7.90 -9.22
CA GLU A 210 -1.68 -7.08 -10.29
C GLU A 210 -0.31 -6.52 -9.89
N THR A 211 -0.15 -6.17 -8.61
CA THR A 211 1.09 -5.59 -8.07
C THR A 211 2.21 -6.63 -7.97
N VAL A 212 1.94 -7.81 -7.42
CA VAL A 212 2.95 -8.89 -7.29
C VAL A 212 3.32 -9.51 -8.63
N SER A 213 2.45 -9.35 -9.63
CA SER A 213 2.66 -9.84 -11.00
C SER A 213 3.24 -8.79 -11.94
N GLU A 214 3.58 -7.60 -11.40
CA GLU A 214 4.20 -6.48 -12.13
C GLU A 214 3.39 -5.94 -13.31
N GLU A 215 2.08 -6.07 -13.21
CA GLU A 215 1.14 -5.49 -14.18
C GLU A 215 0.84 -4.03 -13.87
N ARG A 216 1.36 -3.54 -12.73
CA ARG A 216 1.20 -2.17 -12.24
C ARG A 216 2.53 -1.62 -11.76
N THR A 217 2.75 -0.36 -12.11
CA THR A 217 3.77 0.44 -11.44
C THR A 217 3.38 0.72 -9.99
N GLN A 218 4.38 1.03 -9.16
CA GLN A 218 4.16 1.43 -7.77
C GLN A 218 3.21 2.64 -7.67
N ARG A 219 3.34 3.61 -8.58
CA ARG A 219 2.50 4.82 -8.61
C ARG A 219 1.04 4.50 -8.88
N GLU A 220 0.75 3.62 -9.84
CA GLU A 220 -0.63 3.20 -10.13
C GLU A 220 -1.25 2.45 -8.95
N CYS A 221 -0.47 1.58 -8.30
CA CYS A 221 -0.91 0.86 -7.11
C CYS A 221 -1.31 1.81 -5.99
N GLU A 222 -0.47 2.80 -5.67
CA GLU A 222 -0.75 3.79 -4.63
C GLU A 222 -1.98 4.66 -4.95
N ALA A 223 -2.15 5.05 -6.21
CA ALA A 223 -3.32 5.79 -6.67
C ALA A 223 -4.61 4.96 -6.53
N LEU A 224 -4.59 3.67 -6.88
CA LEU A 224 -5.75 2.79 -6.73
C LEU A 224 -6.07 2.49 -5.26
N LEU A 225 -5.06 2.27 -4.41
CA LEU A 225 -5.25 2.14 -2.96
C LEU A 225 -5.86 3.41 -2.34
N THR A 226 -5.44 4.59 -2.83
CA THR A 226 -6.01 5.87 -2.43
C THR A 226 -7.47 5.97 -2.85
N ASN A 227 -7.80 5.61 -4.10
CA ASN A 227 -9.19 5.62 -4.57
C ASN A 227 -10.09 4.69 -3.74
N ILE A 228 -9.62 3.50 -3.38
CA ILE A 228 -10.35 2.58 -2.49
C ILE A 228 -10.60 3.25 -1.14
N ALA A 229 -9.57 3.83 -0.51
CA ALA A 229 -9.71 4.49 0.78
C ALA A 229 -10.68 5.69 0.73
N GLU A 230 -10.60 6.53 -0.29
CA GLU A 230 -11.49 7.68 -0.44
C GLU A 230 -12.95 7.28 -0.63
N SER A 231 -13.23 6.27 -1.46
CA SER A 231 -14.59 5.76 -1.63
C SER A 231 -15.14 5.13 -0.35
N GLN A 232 -14.29 4.45 0.44
CA GLN A 232 -14.69 3.92 1.76
C GLN A 232 -15.03 5.05 2.75
N ILE A 233 -14.23 6.12 2.79
CA ILE A 233 -14.51 7.31 3.62
C ILE A 233 -15.81 7.97 3.19
N GLU A 234 -16.05 8.11 1.89
CA GLU A 234 -17.27 8.74 1.35
C GLU A 234 -18.53 7.95 1.76
N CYS A 235 -18.53 6.63 1.60
CA CYS A 235 -19.63 5.77 2.05
C CYS A 235 -19.89 5.89 3.57
N CYS A 236 -18.83 5.79 4.38
CA CYS A 236 -18.94 5.90 5.84
C CYS A 236 -19.42 7.29 6.29
N LEU A 237 -19.00 8.35 5.62
CA LEU A 237 -19.43 9.72 5.90
C LEU A 237 -20.91 9.91 5.53
N ALA A 238 -21.34 9.40 4.38
CA ALA A 238 -22.73 9.48 3.93
C ALA A 238 -23.67 8.74 4.89
N TYR A 239 -23.34 7.50 5.25
CA TYR A 239 -24.09 6.72 6.25
C TYR A 239 -24.17 7.47 7.58
N ALA A 240 -23.02 7.88 8.12
CA ALA A 240 -22.95 8.56 9.42
C ALA A 240 -23.73 9.89 9.44
N THR A 241 -23.66 10.65 8.34
CA THR A 241 -24.41 11.90 8.21
C THR A 241 -25.90 11.62 8.24
N ARG A 242 -26.38 10.70 7.40
CA ARG A 242 -27.80 10.34 7.33
C ARG A 242 -28.34 9.84 8.67
N GLU A 243 -27.64 8.91 9.31
CA GLU A 243 -28.04 8.37 10.62
C GLU A 243 -28.19 9.47 11.69
N VAL A 244 -27.22 10.38 11.74
CA VAL A 244 -27.21 11.46 12.73
C VAL A 244 -28.28 12.51 12.40
N THR A 245 -28.51 12.86 11.13
CA THR A 245 -29.50 13.86 10.73
C THR A 245 -30.93 13.32 10.77
N GLU A 246 -31.17 12.03 10.53
CA GLU A 246 -32.48 11.40 10.78
C GLU A 246 -32.87 11.50 12.26
N ARG A 247 -31.89 11.42 13.17
CA ARG A 247 -32.12 11.59 14.60
C ARG A 247 -32.31 13.05 15.01
N TRP A 248 -31.45 13.97 14.58
CA TRP A 248 -31.40 15.34 15.12
C TRP A 248 -32.01 16.41 14.24
N GLY A 249 -32.16 16.14 12.95
CA GLY A 249 -32.52 17.09 11.91
C GLY A 249 -31.31 17.52 11.07
N GLU A 250 -31.61 18.15 9.93
CA GLU A 250 -30.60 18.66 9.00
C GLU A 250 -30.02 20.01 9.46
N PRO A 251 -28.69 20.20 9.48
CA PRO A 251 -28.07 21.48 9.77
C PRO A 251 -28.38 22.51 8.69
N ARG A 252 -28.52 23.79 9.08
CA ARG A 252 -28.84 24.89 8.16
C ARG A 252 -27.91 26.07 8.39
N ALA A 253 -27.31 26.57 7.32
CA ALA A 253 -26.54 27.80 7.34
C ALA A 253 -27.48 29.00 7.26
N LYS A 254 -27.10 30.13 7.87
CA LYS A 254 -27.80 31.40 7.61
C LYS A 254 -27.39 31.94 6.24
N ARG A 255 -28.23 32.82 5.70
CA ARG A 255 -27.93 33.49 4.42
C ARG A 255 -26.60 34.25 4.52
N GLY A 256 -25.67 33.96 3.61
CA GLY A 256 -24.35 34.60 3.56
C GLY A 256 -23.26 33.88 4.36
N GLU A 257 -23.59 32.83 5.13
CA GLU A 257 -22.59 31.99 5.80
C GLU A 257 -22.08 30.87 4.90
N LEU A 258 -20.96 30.27 5.31
CA LEU A 258 -20.46 29.03 4.72
C LEU A 258 -21.49 27.88 4.87
N PRO A 259 -21.43 26.84 4.03
CA PRO A 259 -22.34 25.70 4.14
C PRO A 259 -22.33 25.07 5.54
N ALA A 260 -23.50 24.77 6.08
CA ALA A 260 -23.64 23.99 7.31
C ALA A 260 -23.48 22.49 6.99
N ALA A 261 -22.32 22.14 6.44
CA ALA A 261 -21.97 20.79 6.02
C ALA A 261 -20.55 20.46 6.49
N MET A 262 -20.28 19.17 6.63
CA MET A 262 -18.95 18.65 6.93
C MET A 262 -18.21 18.26 5.64
N CYS A 263 -16.89 18.41 5.66
CA CYS A 263 -15.98 17.70 4.78
C CYS A 263 -14.91 16.94 5.58
N VAL A 264 -14.33 15.94 4.93
CA VAL A 264 -13.15 15.21 5.42
C VAL A 264 -11.95 15.65 4.60
N VAL A 265 -10.91 16.10 5.27
CA VAL A 265 -9.61 16.42 4.69
C VAL A 265 -8.69 15.22 4.91
N GLY A 266 -8.21 14.64 3.82
CA GLY A 266 -7.12 13.67 3.86
C GLY A 266 -5.80 14.40 4.07
N MET A 267 -4.89 13.77 4.80
CA MET A 267 -3.55 14.29 5.07
C MET A 267 -2.48 13.29 4.58
N GLY A 268 -1.23 13.76 4.47
CA GLY A 268 -0.08 12.89 4.27
C GLY A 268 -0.16 12.05 2.99
N SER A 269 0.03 10.73 3.11
CA SER A 269 0.00 9.80 1.97
C SER A 269 -1.37 9.67 1.31
N LEU A 270 -2.46 9.84 2.08
CA LEU A 270 -3.83 9.76 1.55
C LEU A 270 -4.11 10.91 0.60
N ALA A 271 -3.93 12.15 1.04
CA ALA A 271 -4.14 13.31 0.18
C ALA A 271 -3.18 13.36 -1.01
N ALA A 272 -1.95 12.86 -0.84
CA ALA A 272 -0.95 12.81 -1.90
C ALA A 272 -1.19 11.76 -2.98
N GLY A 273 -2.12 10.81 -2.80
CA GLY A 273 -2.28 9.70 -3.73
C GLY A 273 -1.18 8.63 -3.63
N GLU A 274 -0.53 8.54 -2.48
CA GLU A 274 0.70 7.76 -2.25
C GLU A 274 0.50 6.67 -1.17
N LEU A 275 -0.74 6.21 -1.00
CA LEU A 275 -1.17 5.29 0.05
C LEU A 275 -0.65 3.86 -0.21
N GLY A 276 -0.06 3.22 0.79
CA GLY A 276 0.46 1.84 0.70
C GLY A 276 -0.47 0.81 1.34
N PHE A 277 -0.22 -0.48 1.11
CA PHE A 277 -1.02 -1.57 1.70
C PHE A 277 -1.08 -1.46 3.24
N GLY A 278 -2.29 -1.52 3.80
CA GLY A 278 -2.49 -1.43 5.25
C GLY A 278 -2.01 -0.11 5.87
N SER A 279 -1.99 0.99 5.12
CA SER A 279 -1.76 2.31 5.72
C SER A 279 -2.96 2.73 6.55
N ASP A 280 -2.69 3.43 7.66
CA ASP A 280 -3.70 4.18 8.40
C ASP A 280 -4.17 5.39 7.56
N LEU A 281 -5.33 5.94 7.91
CA LEU A 281 -5.92 7.10 7.23
C LEU A 281 -5.75 8.34 8.10
N ASP A 282 -4.85 9.24 7.70
CA ASP A 282 -4.69 10.54 8.37
C ASP A 282 -5.82 11.48 7.93
N LEU A 283 -6.75 11.80 8.84
CA LEU A 283 -7.98 12.55 8.57
C LEU A 283 -8.12 13.79 9.47
N LEU A 284 -8.67 14.86 8.90
CA LEU A 284 -9.16 16.03 9.62
C LEU A 284 -10.61 16.27 9.23
N PHE A 285 -11.48 16.47 10.24
CA PHE A 285 -12.90 16.76 10.02
C PHE A 285 -13.15 18.27 10.18
N ALA A 286 -13.73 18.89 9.15
CA ALA A 286 -14.04 20.31 9.15
C ALA A 286 -15.49 20.57 8.75
N PHE A 287 -16.07 21.68 9.24
CA PHE A 287 -17.40 22.12 8.84
C PHE A 287 -17.48 23.64 8.68
N GLY A 288 -18.44 24.12 7.89
CA GLY A 288 -18.45 25.51 7.44
C GLY A 288 -18.89 26.53 8.49
N SER A 289 -20.10 26.41 9.04
CA SER A 289 -20.67 27.42 9.94
C SER A 289 -21.23 26.86 11.24
N ASP A 290 -21.12 27.66 12.30
CA ASP A 290 -21.76 27.41 13.59
C ASP A 290 -23.28 27.61 13.50
N GLY A 291 -24.01 26.88 14.35
CA GLY A 291 -25.46 26.92 14.37
C GLY A 291 -26.04 25.88 15.32
N THR A 292 -27.35 25.71 15.31
CA THR A 292 -28.04 24.71 16.13
C THR A 292 -29.11 23.98 15.33
N VAL A 293 -29.28 22.69 15.63
CA VAL A 293 -30.37 21.86 15.14
C VAL A 293 -31.28 21.52 16.31
N ARG A 294 -32.61 21.54 16.10
CA ARG A 294 -33.60 21.27 17.13
C ARG A 294 -34.44 20.05 16.77
N ARG A 295 -34.65 19.16 17.75
CA ARG A 295 -35.58 18.04 17.67
C ARG A 295 -36.51 18.09 18.88
N GLY A 296 -37.76 18.51 18.67
CA GLY A 296 -38.70 18.72 19.77
C GLY A 296 -38.16 19.76 20.76
N LYS A 297 -37.96 19.35 22.02
CA LYS A 297 -37.41 20.21 23.08
C LYS A 297 -35.89 20.21 23.15
N GLU A 298 -35.22 19.24 22.52
CA GLU A 298 -33.76 19.13 22.54
C GLU A 298 -33.14 19.96 21.42
N SER A 299 -31.96 20.51 21.67
CA SER A 299 -31.16 21.20 20.66
C SER A 299 -29.69 20.87 20.85
N ILE A 300 -28.98 20.70 19.74
CA ILE A 300 -27.52 20.54 19.72
C ILE A 300 -26.90 21.54 18.77
N THR A 301 -25.66 21.91 19.04
CA THR A 301 -24.85 22.74 18.14
C THR A 301 -24.43 21.96 16.91
N HIS A 302 -24.09 22.66 15.82
CA HIS A 302 -23.45 22.04 14.66
C HIS A 302 -22.15 21.31 15.05
N GLY A 303 -21.34 21.89 15.94
CA GLY A 303 -20.13 21.24 16.45
C GLY A 303 -20.40 19.88 17.12
N GLU A 304 -21.44 19.78 17.94
CA GLU A 304 -21.85 18.51 18.57
C GLU A 304 -22.42 17.52 17.55
N LEU A 305 -23.27 17.98 16.61
CA LEU A 305 -23.81 17.16 15.53
C LEU A 305 -22.68 16.55 14.70
N PHE A 306 -21.76 17.38 14.23
CA PHE A 306 -20.64 16.97 13.39
C PHE A 306 -19.61 16.15 14.17
N THR A 307 -19.40 16.40 15.46
CA THR A 307 -18.59 15.50 16.29
C THR A 307 -19.17 14.09 16.30
N ARG A 308 -20.50 13.94 16.40
CA ARG A 308 -21.17 12.62 16.34
C ARG A 308 -21.01 11.97 14.96
N VAL A 309 -21.15 12.74 13.88
CA VAL A 309 -20.90 12.26 12.50
C VAL A 309 -19.46 11.76 12.37
N ALA A 310 -18.45 12.56 12.74
CA ALA A 310 -17.04 12.17 12.65
C ALA A 310 -16.73 10.90 13.45
N GLN A 311 -17.18 10.83 14.71
CA GLN A 311 -17.01 9.63 15.53
C GLN A 311 -17.69 8.40 14.92
N ARG A 312 -18.87 8.58 14.30
CA ARG A 312 -19.59 7.50 13.64
C ARG A 312 -18.88 7.03 12.38
N THR A 313 -18.42 7.95 11.53
CA THR A 313 -17.58 7.65 10.36
C THR A 313 -16.34 6.86 10.75
N MET A 314 -15.62 7.29 11.79
CA MET A 314 -14.44 6.56 12.28
C MET A 314 -14.79 5.14 12.76
N ARG A 315 -15.88 4.97 13.51
CA ARG A 315 -16.34 3.63 13.93
C ARG A 315 -16.66 2.72 12.75
N LEU A 316 -17.39 3.23 11.76
CA LEU A 316 -17.73 2.47 10.55
C LEU A 316 -16.48 2.11 9.73
N LEU A 317 -15.48 2.98 9.69
CA LEU A 317 -14.20 2.70 9.03
C LEU A 317 -13.41 1.60 9.74
N SER A 318 -13.37 1.59 11.07
CA SER A 318 -12.51 0.67 11.85
C SER A 318 -13.21 -0.62 12.31
N GLN A 319 -14.53 -0.71 12.18
CA GLN A 319 -15.29 -1.87 12.67
C GLN A 319 -14.77 -3.19 12.03
N PRO A 320 -14.39 -4.18 12.84
CA PRO A 320 -14.06 -5.52 12.37
C PRO A 320 -15.28 -6.24 11.80
N ASP A 321 -15.08 -7.07 10.79
CA ASP A 321 -16.13 -7.87 10.18
C ASP A 321 -15.56 -9.16 9.57
N PRO A 322 -16.29 -10.29 9.56
CA PRO A 322 -15.85 -11.52 8.90
C PRO A 322 -15.52 -11.34 7.41
N SER A 323 -16.13 -10.38 6.72
CA SER A 323 -15.87 -10.06 5.32
C SER A 323 -14.55 -9.34 5.09
N GLY A 324 -13.87 -8.84 6.13
CA GLY A 324 -12.51 -8.33 6.03
C GLY A 324 -12.19 -7.13 6.92
N ASP A 325 -10.97 -6.62 6.78
CA ASP A 325 -10.46 -5.55 7.63
C ASP A 325 -10.93 -4.15 7.19
N GLY A 326 -11.18 -3.29 8.18
CA GLY A 326 -11.41 -1.86 8.00
C GLY A 326 -10.14 -1.03 7.85
N TYR A 327 -10.29 0.28 8.05
CA TYR A 327 -9.19 1.22 8.16
C TYR A 327 -9.17 1.84 9.55
N GLU A 328 -7.95 2.01 10.09
CA GLU A 328 -7.74 2.86 11.25
C GLU A 328 -7.69 4.32 10.81
N ALA A 329 -8.42 5.19 11.52
CA ALA A 329 -8.43 6.63 11.26
C ALA A 329 -7.58 7.36 12.29
N ASP A 330 -6.53 8.03 11.84
CA ASP A 330 -5.68 8.88 12.66
C ASP A 330 -6.08 10.35 12.49
N THR A 331 -6.46 11.00 13.59
CA THR A 331 -6.88 12.41 13.60
C THR A 331 -5.92 13.33 14.34
N ARG A 332 -4.69 12.86 14.62
CA ARG A 332 -3.71 13.60 15.44
C ARG A 332 -3.14 14.84 14.74
N LEU A 333 -3.29 14.97 13.42
CA LEU A 333 -2.85 16.13 12.65
C LEU A 333 -3.85 17.30 12.63
N ARG A 334 -4.96 17.19 13.37
CA ARG A 334 -5.92 18.30 13.53
C ARG A 334 -5.34 19.43 14.41
N PRO A 335 -5.89 20.66 14.34
CA PRO A 335 -5.54 21.75 15.25
C PRO A 335 -5.50 21.31 16.72
N ASP A 336 -4.46 21.71 17.45
CA ASP A 336 -4.17 21.31 18.85
C ASP A 336 -3.97 19.79 19.07
N GLY A 337 -3.84 19.01 17.98
CA GLY A 337 -3.61 17.57 17.99
C GLY A 337 -4.63 16.82 18.83
N SER A 338 -4.18 15.91 19.69
CA SER A 338 -5.05 15.11 20.56
C SER A 338 -5.82 15.94 21.60
N ARG A 339 -5.39 17.17 21.89
CA ARG A 339 -6.04 18.09 22.84
C ARG A 339 -7.13 18.94 22.18
N GLY A 340 -7.12 19.05 20.86
CA GLY A 340 -8.12 19.80 20.09
C GLY A 340 -9.43 19.03 19.90
N THR A 341 -10.46 19.79 19.53
CA THR A 341 -11.77 19.23 19.15
C THR A 341 -11.63 18.29 17.95
N LEU A 342 -12.44 17.23 17.90
CA LEU A 342 -12.36 16.26 16.80
C LEU A 342 -12.75 16.88 15.46
N VAL A 343 -13.71 17.81 15.49
CA VAL A 343 -14.16 18.59 14.34
C VAL A 343 -13.84 20.05 14.56
N VAL A 344 -13.48 20.77 13.50
CA VAL A 344 -13.15 22.19 13.56
C VAL A 344 -14.02 22.98 12.58
N THR A 345 -14.44 24.18 12.97
CA THR A 345 -15.01 25.12 11.99
C THR A 345 -13.91 25.65 11.09
N VAL A 346 -14.23 26.03 9.86
CA VAL A 346 -13.29 26.74 8.97
C VAL A 346 -12.71 27.97 9.65
N ALA A 347 -13.56 28.76 10.33
CA ALA A 347 -13.10 29.93 11.08
C ALA A 347 -12.16 29.59 12.25
N ALA A 348 -12.34 28.44 12.92
CA ALA A 348 -11.41 27.98 13.97
C ALA A 348 -10.10 27.47 13.37
N PHE A 349 -10.16 26.78 12.23
CA PHE A 349 -8.98 26.35 11.48
C PHE A 349 -8.10 27.56 11.12
N ASP A 350 -8.68 28.63 10.56
CA ASP A 350 -7.93 29.84 10.20
C ASP A 350 -7.27 30.48 11.44
N ARG A 351 -8.03 30.65 12.52
CA ARG A 351 -7.51 31.27 13.77
C ARG A 351 -6.37 30.48 14.40
N TYR A 352 -6.46 29.16 14.40
CA TYR A 352 -5.41 28.30 14.95
C TYR A 352 -4.11 28.49 14.16
N HIS A 353 -4.23 28.43 12.85
CA HIS A 353 -3.08 28.53 11.97
C HIS A 353 -2.43 29.90 12.06
N GLU A 354 -3.21 31.00 12.08
CA GLU A 354 -2.69 32.36 12.26
C GLU A 354 -1.87 32.55 13.55
N LYS A 355 -2.27 31.93 14.67
CA LYS A 355 -1.76 32.27 16.00
C LYS A 355 -0.84 31.24 16.63
N SER A 356 -0.97 29.97 16.26
CA SER A 356 -0.45 28.85 17.08
C SER A 356 0.19 27.73 16.26
N ALA A 357 0.12 27.78 14.92
CA ALA A 357 0.67 26.72 14.09
C ALA A 357 2.19 26.63 14.17
N ALA A 358 2.68 25.41 14.31
CA ALA A 358 4.11 25.13 14.25
C ALA A 358 4.63 25.21 12.80
N PRO A 359 5.93 25.53 12.58
CA PRO A 359 6.49 25.65 11.23
C PRO A 359 6.29 24.42 10.33
N TRP A 360 6.26 23.22 10.91
CA TRP A 360 6.08 21.96 10.19
C TRP A 360 4.65 21.70 9.74
N GLU A 361 3.66 22.28 10.40
CA GLU A 361 2.24 22.08 10.05
C GLU A 361 1.96 22.64 8.65
N ARG A 362 2.68 23.68 8.24
CA ARG A 362 2.63 24.20 6.88
C ARG A 362 3.15 23.19 5.85
N GLN A 363 4.22 22.45 6.16
CA GLN A 363 4.69 21.36 5.30
C GLN A 363 3.67 20.21 5.24
N ALA A 364 3.03 19.87 6.37
CA ALA A 364 1.98 18.86 6.41
C ALA A 364 0.77 19.25 5.55
N LEU A 365 0.38 20.53 5.56
CA LEU A 365 -0.75 21.05 4.79
C LEU A 365 -0.51 21.12 3.28
N LEU A 366 0.74 21.13 2.80
CA LEU A 366 1.01 20.90 1.36
C LEU A 366 0.49 19.55 0.89
N ARG A 367 0.41 18.58 1.81
CA ARG A 367 -0.12 17.24 1.57
C ARG A 367 -1.51 17.08 2.19
N ALA A 368 -2.34 18.11 2.11
CA ALA A 368 -3.72 18.09 2.57
C ALA A 368 -4.69 18.44 1.42
N ARG A 369 -5.81 17.73 1.35
CA ARG A 369 -6.95 18.11 0.50
C ARG A 369 -8.25 17.54 1.03
N ALA A 370 -9.35 18.26 0.81
CA ALA A 370 -10.69 17.75 1.07
C ALA A 370 -11.02 16.61 0.09
N ILE A 371 -11.27 15.42 0.64
CA ILE A 371 -11.49 14.18 -0.11
C ILE A 371 -12.95 13.74 -0.12
N ALA A 372 -13.68 13.98 0.97
CA ALA A 372 -15.08 13.54 1.10
C ALA A 372 -15.98 14.64 1.69
N GLY A 373 -17.28 14.50 1.50
CA GLY A 373 -18.31 15.45 1.96
C GLY A 373 -18.85 16.34 0.84
N ALA A 374 -19.69 17.31 1.21
CA ALA A 374 -20.39 18.14 0.24
C ALA A 374 -19.41 18.88 -0.70
N PRO A 375 -19.60 18.86 -2.04
CA PRO A 375 -18.66 19.45 -2.99
C PRO A 375 -18.25 20.88 -2.65
N ARG A 376 -19.24 21.76 -2.40
CA ARG A 376 -19.00 23.15 -2.01
C ARG A 376 -18.21 23.29 -0.71
N MET A 377 -18.39 22.37 0.24
CA MET A 377 -17.63 22.39 1.49
C MET A 377 -16.18 21.98 1.27
N ARG A 378 -15.93 21.02 0.36
CA ARG A 378 -14.57 20.64 -0.05
C ARG A 378 -13.84 21.79 -0.73
N ASP A 379 -14.51 22.51 -1.64
CA ASP A 379 -13.93 23.66 -2.35
C ASP A 379 -13.53 24.75 -1.35
N VAL A 380 -14.44 25.13 -0.45
CA VAL A 380 -14.15 26.10 0.64
C VAL A 380 -12.94 25.65 1.46
N MET A 381 -12.92 24.41 1.94
CA MET A 381 -11.81 23.96 2.79
C MET A 381 -10.47 23.96 2.03
N ASN A 382 -10.47 23.58 0.75
CA ASN A 382 -9.26 23.61 -0.09
C ASN A 382 -8.75 25.03 -0.33
N GLU A 383 -9.65 26.01 -0.52
CA GLU A 383 -9.29 27.43 -0.62
C GLU A 383 -8.59 27.92 0.65
N HIS A 384 -9.13 27.58 1.83
CA HIS A 384 -8.56 27.97 3.12
C HIS A 384 -7.21 27.29 3.40
N ILE A 385 -7.07 25.99 3.09
CA ILE A 385 -5.77 25.29 3.17
C ILE A 385 -4.75 25.98 2.27
N ARG A 386 -5.13 26.30 1.02
CA ARG A 386 -4.26 26.94 0.04
C ARG A 386 -3.84 28.34 0.48
N ALA A 387 -4.78 29.16 0.96
CA ALA A 387 -4.49 30.51 1.48
C ALA A 387 -3.45 30.44 2.61
N TRP A 388 -3.64 29.54 3.58
CA TRP A 388 -2.69 29.39 4.67
C TRP A 388 -1.28 28.97 4.23
N VAL A 389 -1.19 28.06 3.26
CA VAL A 389 0.10 27.65 2.68
C VAL A 389 0.78 28.82 1.98
N LEU A 390 0.02 29.69 1.31
CA LEU A 390 0.53 30.78 0.47
C LEU A 390 0.81 32.09 1.21
N ASP A 391 0.06 32.45 2.24
CA ASP A 391 0.08 33.80 2.80
C ASP A 391 1.27 34.08 3.74
N ALA A 392 1.94 33.02 4.20
CA ALA A 392 3.01 33.14 5.20
C ALA A 392 4.40 32.77 4.64
N PRO A 393 5.50 33.28 5.23
CA PRO A 393 6.85 32.99 4.76
C PRO A 393 7.17 31.49 4.85
N ALA A 394 8.09 31.02 4.02
CA ALA A 394 8.58 29.65 4.14
C ALA A 394 9.20 29.43 5.54
N PRO A 395 9.01 28.24 6.16
CA PRO A 395 9.63 27.93 7.45
C PRO A 395 11.16 27.97 7.37
N GLU A 396 11.80 28.30 8.48
CA GLU A 396 13.27 28.25 8.64
C GLU A 396 13.75 26.80 8.52
N GLY A 397 14.82 26.60 7.75
CA GLY A 397 15.40 25.28 7.50
C GLY A 397 15.93 24.61 8.77
N GLU A 398 16.54 25.38 9.69
CA GLU A 398 17.02 24.83 10.96
C GLU A 398 15.89 24.22 11.79
N ARG A 399 14.72 24.88 11.87
CA ARG A 399 13.58 24.35 12.64
C ARG A 399 13.04 23.05 12.06
N ILE A 400 13.04 22.91 10.73
CA ILE A 400 12.65 21.67 10.07
C ILE A 400 13.67 20.58 10.39
N ALA A 401 14.96 20.89 10.31
CA ALA A 401 16.04 19.94 10.61
C ALA A 401 16.03 19.48 12.08
N GLU A 402 15.79 20.39 13.03
CA GLU A 402 15.64 20.08 14.46
C GLU A 402 14.46 19.15 14.73
N MET A 403 13.30 19.47 14.16
CA MET A 403 12.13 18.61 14.26
C MET A 403 12.42 17.24 13.64
N ARG A 404 13.06 17.20 12.47
CA ARG A 404 13.40 15.97 11.78
C ARG A 404 14.35 15.09 12.61
N ALA A 405 15.34 15.70 13.26
CA ALA A 405 16.25 15.02 14.18
C ALA A 405 15.50 14.41 15.38
N ARG A 406 14.49 15.10 15.92
CA ARG A 406 13.61 14.57 16.98
C ARG A 406 12.79 13.39 16.48
N MET A 407 12.14 13.51 15.32
CA MET A 407 11.37 12.43 14.71
C MET A 407 12.21 11.18 14.45
N GLN A 408 13.46 11.34 13.99
CA GLN A 408 14.37 10.21 13.78
C GLN A 408 14.61 9.46 15.09
N ARG A 409 15.06 10.17 16.13
CA ARG A 409 15.42 9.59 17.43
C ARG A 409 14.25 8.94 18.15
N GLU A 410 13.09 9.58 18.13
CA GLU A 410 11.93 9.13 18.93
C GLU A 410 11.09 8.05 18.22
N LEU A 411 11.00 8.11 16.89
CA LEU A 411 10.03 7.30 16.13
C LEU A 411 10.67 6.25 15.22
N ALA A 412 11.84 6.51 14.63
CA ALA A 412 12.45 5.57 13.69
C ALA A 412 12.99 4.32 14.40
N ARG A 413 13.53 4.49 15.62
CA ARG A 413 14.07 3.41 16.47
C ARG A 413 15.03 2.49 15.68
N GLU A 414 15.88 3.10 14.86
CA GLU A 414 16.92 2.39 14.12
C GLU A 414 17.99 1.87 15.09
N ARG A 415 18.72 0.85 14.67
CA ARG A 415 19.87 0.29 15.40
C ARG A 415 20.66 -0.58 14.42
N PRO A 416 21.88 -1.05 14.74
CA PRO A 416 22.60 -1.96 13.86
C PRO A 416 21.71 -3.13 13.41
N GLY A 417 21.57 -3.29 12.09
CA GLY A 417 20.72 -4.30 11.46
C GLY A 417 19.22 -3.99 11.36
N LYS A 418 18.73 -2.85 11.84
CA LYS A 418 17.31 -2.44 11.78
C LYS A 418 17.16 -1.07 11.11
N TYR A 419 16.43 -1.02 10.01
CA TYR A 419 16.27 0.16 9.15
C TYR A 419 14.80 0.53 8.99
N HIS A 420 14.45 1.82 9.09
CA HIS A 420 13.07 2.29 9.01
C HIS A 420 12.80 3.03 7.68
N PRO A 421 11.95 2.51 6.77
CA PRO A 421 11.83 3.02 5.38
C PRO A 421 11.17 4.40 5.31
N LYS A 422 10.35 4.74 6.30
CA LYS A 422 9.70 6.04 6.38
C LYS A 422 10.50 7.09 7.15
N LEU A 423 10.86 6.80 8.40
CA LEU A 423 11.36 7.76 9.39
C LEU A 423 12.87 7.67 9.64
N GLY A 424 13.52 6.63 9.13
CA GLY A 424 14.95 6.37 9.29
C GLY A 424 15.82 7.43 8.63
N PHE A 425 17.12 7.35 8.87
CA PHE A 425 18.10 8.23 8.26
C PHE A 425 18.01 8.19 6.72
N GLY A 426 17.86 9.35 6.05
CA GLY A 426 17.87 9.43 4.59
C GLY A 426 16.65 8.83 3.89
N ALA A 427 15.60 8.49 4.62
CA ALA A 427 14.49 7.69 4.11
C ALA A 427 13.35 8.57 3.51
N ILE A 428 12.15 8.00 3.28
CA ILE A 428 11.01 8.67 2.60
C ILE A 428 10.76 10.10 3.12
N VAL A 429 10.71 10.28 4.45
CA VAL A 429 10.36 11.59 5.05
C VAL A 429 11.43 12.65 4.77
N ASP A 430 12.70 12.30 4.59
CA ASP A 430 13.72 13.28 4.20
C ASP A 430 13.43 13.82 2.79
N VAL A 431 13.07 12.94 1.85
CA VAL A 431 12.69 13.37 0.48
C VAL A 431 11.44 14.23 0.51
N GLU A 432 10.40 13.82 1.24
CA GLU A 432 9.16 14.58 1.39
C GLU A 432 9.44 15.99 1.94
N PHE A 433 10.28 16.09 2.97
CA PHE A 433 10.62 17.38 3.58
C PHE A 433 11.44 18.28 2.66
N ILE A 434 12.41 17.74 1.90
CA ILE A 434 13.16 18.52 0.90
C ILE A 434 12.19 19.11 -0.12
N VAL A 435 11.33 18.26 -0.70
CA VAL A 435 10.38 18.66 -1.74
C VAL A 435 9.40 19.71 -1.21
N GLN A 436 8.80 19.48 -0.04
CA GLN A 436 7.89 20.43 0.61
C GLN A 436 8.58 21.76 0.94
N PHE A 437 9.80 21.72 1.48
CA PHE A 437 10.56 22.91 1.84
C PHE A 437 10.86 23.76 0.59
N LEU A 438 11.36 23.13 -0.48
CA LEU A 438 11.64 23.81 -1.74
C LEU A 438 10.36 24.34 -2.39
N ALA A 439 9.26 23.61 -2.33
CA ALA A 439 7.95 24.06 -2.81
C ALA A 439 7.49 25.33 -2.07
N LEU A 440 7.57 25.35 -0.73
CA LEU A 440 7.21 26.55 0.07
C LEU A 440 8.11 27.76 -0.23
N ARG A 441 9.41 27.53 -0.48
CA ARG A 441 10.34 28.60 -0.86
C ARG A 441 10.11 29.15 -2.26
N ASN A 442 9.43 28.39 -3.12
CA ASN A 442 9.14 28.73 -4.50
C ASN A 442 7.62 28.76 -4.77
N LYS A 443 6.84 29.15 -3.75
CA LYS A 443 5.37 29.20 -3.79
C LYS A 443 4.79 30.17 -4.84
N ASP A 444 5.64 31.02 -5.43
CA ASP A 444 5.31 31.84 -6.61
C ASP A 444 5.02 30.99 -7.86
N LYS A 445 5.41 29.71 -7.86
CA LYS A 445 5.16 28.74 -8.92
C LYS A 445 4.07 27.76 -8.46
N PRO A 446 2.81 27.91 -8.91
CA PRO A 446 1.72 27.08 -8.41
C PRO A 446 1.92 25.57 -8.65
N ASP A 447 2.63 25.20 -9.71
CA ASP A 447 2.83 23.80 -10.11
C ASP A 447 3.68 22.99 -9.12
N VAL A 448 4.49 23.66 -8.27
CA VAL A 448 5.28 22.97 -7.23
C VAL A 448 4.46 22.70 -5.95
N LEU A 449 3.28 23.31 -5.82
CA LEU A 449 2.41 23.22 -4.64
C LEU A 449 1.34 22.12 -4.80
N VAL A 450 1.78 20.95 -5.29
CA VAL A 450 0.92 19.78 -5.45
C VAL A 450 1.13 18.77 -4.32
N PRO A 451 0.09 18.04 -3.86
CA PRO A 451 0.24 17.10 -2.74
C PRO A 451 1.16 15.91 -2.99
N SER A 452 1.28 15.40 -4.22
CA SER A 452 2.18 14.28 -4.52
C SER A 452 3.64 14.72 -4.46
N THR A 453 4.47 13.97 -3.72
CA THR A 453 5.92 14.21 -3.66
C THR A 453 6.56 14.01 -5.02
N ARG A 454 6.11 12.99 -5.78
CA ARG A 454 6.67 12.72 -7.11
C ARG A 454 6.36 13.85 -8.10
N ASP A 455 5.15 14.35 -8.09
CA ASP A 455 4.74 15.43 -8.99
C ASP A 455 5.38 16.77 -8.59
N ALA A 456 5.46 17.07 -7.29
CA ALA A 456 6.15 18.26 -6.80
C ALA A 456 7.66 18.20 -7.10
N LEU A 457 8.30 17.04 -6.95
CA LEU A 457 9.72 16.83 -7.32
C LEU A 457 9.93 17.07 -8.81
N ALA A 458 9.05 16.53 -9.67
CA ALA A 458 9.13 16.75 -11.12
C ALA A 458 8.95 18.24 -11.48
N ALA A 459 7.99 18.94 -10.85
CA ALA A 459 7.77 20.36 -11.07
C ALA A 459 8.98 21.21 -10.61
N LEU A 460 9.58 20.88 -9.46
CA LEU A 460 10.79 21.55 -8.97
C LEU A 460 11.96 21.40 -9.96
N ALA A 461 12.12 20.22 -10.58
CA ALA A 461 13.12 19.99 -11.61
C ALA A 461 12.83 20.76 -12.91
N GLN A 462 11.57 20.77 -13.36
CA GLN A 462 11.14 21.50 -14.56
C GLN A 462 11.39 23.02 -14.45
N HIS A 463 11.24 23.57 -13.25
CA HIS A 463 11.54 24.97 -12.97
C HIS A 463 13.02 25.27 -12.67
N GLY A 464 13.91 24.26 -12.74
CA GLY A 464 15.34 24.41 -12.46
C GLY A 464 15.67 24.71 -11.00
N ILE A 465 14.73 24.49 -10.07
CA ILE A 465 14.95 24.65 -8.63
C ILE A 465 15.80 23.48 -8.10
N LEU A 466 15.54 22.29 -8.61
CA LEU A 466 16.40 21.13 -8.48
C LEU A 466 17.15 20.92 -9.80
N GLY A 467 18.46 20.70 -9.72
CA GLY A 467 19.24 20.23 -10.86
C GLY A 467 18.88 18.79 -11.22
N GLU A 468 19.25 18.37 -12.42
CA GLU A 468 18.93 17.03 -12.95
C GLU A 468 19.50 15.92 -12.06
N TYR A 469 20.73 16.09 -11.57
CA TYR A 469 21.36 15.14 -10.64
C TYR A 469 20.55 14.98 -9.36
N GLU A 470 20.17 16.09 -8.71
CA GLU A 470 19.40 16.04 -7.47
C GLU A 470 18.03 15.42 -7.66
N ALA A 471 17.33 15.79 -8.73
CA ALA A 471 16.01 15.26 -9.05
C ALA A 471 16.07 13.73 -9.26
N ASN A 472 17.09 13.25 -9.96
CA ASN A 472 17.30 11.82 -10.18
C ASN A 472 17.61 11.08 -8.88
N VAL A 473 18.54 11.60 -8.05
CA VAL A 473 18.87 11.00 -6.75
C VAL A 473 17.63 10.90 -5.85
N LEU A 474 16.91 12.00 -5.67
CA LEU A 474 15.71 12.04 -4.81
C LEU A 474 14.58 11.17 -5.37
N GLY A 475 14.37 11.19 -6.68
CA GLY A 475 13.35 10.38 -7.35
C GLY A 475 13.62 8.88 -7.24
N SER A 476 14.85 8.45 -7.52
CA SER A 476 15.27 7.05 -7.41
C SER A 476 15.22 6.56 -5.96
N ALA A 477 15.73 7.35 -5.00
CA ALA A 477 15.69 6.98 -3.59
C ALA A 477 14.24 6.90 -3.07
N TYR A 478 13.37 7.84 -3.45
CA TYR A 478 11.96 7.80 -3.06
C TYR A 478 11.26 6.56 -3.61
N ALA A 479 11.46 6.24 -4.89
CA ALA A 479 10.91 5.02 -5.48
C ALA A 479 11.41 3.76 -4.76
N PHE A 480 12.71 3.67 -4.51
CA PHE A 480 13.34 2.55 -3.80
C PHE A 480 12.72 2.36 -2.40
N PHE A 481 12.66 3.40 -1.57
CA PHE A 481 12.11 3.24 -0.21
C PHE A 481 10.61 2.95 -0.21
N LYS A 482 9.85 3.45 -1.19
CA LYS A 482 8.43 3.12 -1.35
C LYS A 482 8.23 1.65 -1.75
N GLU A 483 9.11 1.10 -2.58
CA GLU A 483 9.10 -0.32 -2.91
C GLU A 483 9.48 -1.20 -1.72
N VAL A 484 10.47 -0.80 -0.90
CA VAL A 484 10.80 -1.52 0.34
C VAL A 484 9.64 -1.45 1.33
N ASP A 485 9.02 -0.29 1.53
CA ASP A 485 7.84 -0.13 2.40
C ASP A 485 6.68 -1.01 1.92
N ARG A 486 6.42 -1.06 0.61
CA ARG A 486 5.43 -2.00 0.03
C ARG A 486 5.80 -3.44 0.33
N GLY A 487 7.05 -3.84 0.08
CA GLY A 487 7.54 -5.19 0.36
C GLY A 487 7.28 -5.56 1.81
N LEU A 488 7.74 -4.75 2.76
CA LEU A 488 7.51 -4.95 4.20
C LEU A 488 6.02 -5.11 4.55
N ARG A 489 5.14 -4.27 3.99
CA ARG A 489 3.68 -4.33 4.23
C ARG A 489 3.02 -5.60 3.71
N LEU A 490 3.49 -6.10 2.56
CA LEU A 490 3.01 -7.36 2.01
C LEU A 490 3.53 -8.54 2.85
N VAL A 491 4.78 -8.46 3.29
CA VAL A 491 5.56 -9.48 3.98
C VAL A 491 5.16 -9.68 5.44
N ARG A 492 5.07 -8.59 6.21
CA ARG A 492 4.71 -8.59 7.63
C ARG A 492 3.54 -7.63 7.84
N PRO A 493 2.29 -8.12 7.79
CA PRO A 493 1.15 -7.29 8.18
C PRO A 493 1.22 -7.00 9.68
N GLY A 494 1.51 -5.76 10.06
CA GLY A 494 1.64 -5.35 11.46
C GLY A 494 2.04 -3.87 11.58
N LYS A 495 2.11 -3.33 12.81
CA LYS A 495 2.42 -1.90 13.02
C LYS A 495 3.92 -1.57 12.96
N GLU A 496 4.79 -2.53 13.27
CA GLU A 496 6.24 -2.32 13.25
C GLU A 496 6.83 -2.60 11.86
N HIS A 497 7.09 -1.52 11.12
CA HIS A 497 7.60 -1.58 9.74
C HIS A 497 9.08 -1.22 9.71
N ALA A 498 9.94 -2.19 10.02
CA ALA A 498 11.38 -2.03 9.89
C ALA A 498 11.99 -3.21 9.11
N LEU A 499 12.92 -2.91 8.22
CA LEU A 499 13.73 -3.89 7.52
C LEU A 499 14.81 -4.40 8.48
N LEU A 500 14.88 -5.73 8.64
CA LEU A 500 15.89 -6.40 9.46
C LEU A 500 16.93 -7.06 8.56
N ALA A 501 18.16 -6.56 8.57
CA ALA A 501 19.27 -7.14 7.83
C ALA A 501 19.56 -8.58 8.26
N GLY A 502 20.04 -9.41 7.32
CA GLY A 502 20.36 -10.82 7.57
C GLY A 502 19.16 -11.72 7.87
N THR A 503 17.93 -11.23 7.68
CA THR A 503 16.71 -12.04 7.85
C THR A 503 16.16 -12.51 6.51
N ARG A 504 15.46 -13.65 6.52
CA ARG A 504 14.77 -14.18 5.33
C ARG A 504 13.75 -13.20 4.73
N ASP A 505 13.18 -12.32 5.55
CA ASP A 505 12.27 -11.30 5.04
C ASP A 505 12.99 -10.23 4.21
N ALA A 506 14.25 -9.90 4.54
CA ALA A 506 15.06 -9.02 3.71
C ALA A 506 15.40 -9.66 2.36
N GLU A 507 15.75 -10.94 2.34
CA GLU A 507 15.94 -11.70 1.09
C GLU A 507 14.65 -11.77 0.26
N ARG A 508 13.51 -12.04 0.91
CA ARG A 508 12.20 -12.06 0.25
C ARG A 508 11.86 -10.73 -0.39
N ILE A 509 12.07 -9.63 0.32
CA ILE A 509 11.85 -8.27 -0.21
C ILE A 509 12.81 -8.00 -1.37
N ALA A 510 14.08 -8.38 -1.25
CA ALA A 510 15.05 -8.25 -2.33
C ALA A 510 14.62 -9.02 -3.59
N ARG A 511 14.10 -10.25 -3.45
CA ARG A 511 13.51 -11.04 -4.55
C ARG A 511 12.30 -10.37 -5.17
N GLN A 512 11.38 -9.84 -4.35
CA GLN A 512 10.21 -9.11 -4.83
C GLN A 512 10.59 -7.86 -5.62
N MET A 513 11.64 -7.15 -5.18
CA MET A 513 12.19 -5.98 -5.87
C MET A 513 13.13 -6.35 -7.02
N ARG A 514 13.41 -7.65 -7.22
CA ARG A 514 14.38 -8.16 -8.20
C ARG A 514 15.78 -7.56 -8.05
N ILE A 515 16.16 -7.22 -6.83
CA ILE A 515 17.51 -6.75 -6.52
C ILE A 515 18.43 -7.97 -6.58
N ARG A 516 19.25 -8.02 -7.64
CA ARG A 516 20.22 -9.07 -7.88
C ARG A 516 21.53 -8.48 -8.37
N GLU A 517 22.63 -9.00 -7.85
CA GLU A 517 23.97 -8.72 -8.36
C GLU A 517 24.58 -10.02 -8.86
N ARG A 518 25.18 -9.98 -10.06
CA ARG A 518 25.78 -11.16 -10.67
C ARG A 518 26.97 -11.61 -9.82
N GLY A 519 26.87 -12.81 -9.25
CA GLY A 519 27.92 -13.39 -8.40
C GLY A 519 27.75 -13.12 -6.90
N SER A 520 26.69 -12.41 -6.48
CA SER A 520 26.31 -12.35 -5.07
C SER A 520 25.44 -13.55 -4.70
N GLU A 521 25.77 -14.21 -3.59
CA GLU A 521 24.98 -15.32 -3.04
C GLU A 521 23.85 -14.83 -2.12
N ASN A 522 23.84 -13.55 -1.71
CA ASN A 522 22.87 -12.99 -0.77
C ASN A 522 22.20 -11.71 -1.29
N GLU A 523 20.99 -11.86 -1.84
CA GLU A 523 20.16 -10.75 -2.34
C GLU A 523 19.81 -9.73 -1.22
N GLY A 524 19.70 -10.19 0.03
CA GLY A 524 19.44 -9.33 1.19
C GLY A 524 20.59 -8.35 1.49
N GLU A 525 21.83 -8.76 1.30
CA GLU A 525 22.99 -7.88 1.48
C GLU A 525 23.04 -6.78 0.41
N VAL A 526 22.71 -7.13 -0.83
CA VAL A 526 22.62 -6.16 -1.94
C VAL A 526 21.55 -5.10 -1.66
N LEU A 527 20.39 -5.52 -1.12
CA LEU A 527 19.33 -4.59 -0.69
C LEU A 527 19.82 -3.61 0.37
N ILE A 528 20.56 -4.09 1.38
CA ILE A 528 21.06 -3.23 2.48
C ILE A 528 22.16 -2.28 2.00
N ARG A 529 23.04 -2.70 1.10
CA ARG A 529 24.03 -1.80 0.49
C ARG A 529 23.33 -0.68 -0.30
N THR A 530 22.40 -1.04 -1.17
CA THR A 530 21.61 -0.10 -1.99
C THR A 530 20.83 0.89 -1.09
N TRP A 531 20.26 0.41 0.01
CA TRP A 531 19.62 1.25 1.00
C TRP A 531 20.57 2.31 1.56
N ARG A 532 21.76 1.90 2.00
CA ARG A 532 22.74 2.80 2.63
C ARG A 532 23.20 3.87 1.65
N GLU A 533 23.44 3.51 0.39
CA GLU A 533 23.80 4.45 -0.68
C GLU A 533 22.73 5.54 -0.86
N HIS A 534 21.48 5.13 -1.12
CA HIS A 534 20.37 6.08 -1.24
C HIS A 534 20.17 6.95 0.01
N ALA A 535 20.24 6.34 1.20
CA ALA A 535 20.05 7.05 2.45
C ALA A 535 21.11 8.14 2.67
N TYR A 536 22.38 7.89 2.34
CA TYR A 536 23.42 8.90 2.44
C TYR A 536 23.22 10.04 1.45
N GLU A 537 22.93 9.74 0.19
CA GLU A 537 22.71 10.77 -0.82
C GLU A 537 21.53 11.67 -0.46
N VAL A 538 20.42 11.08 -0.02
CA VAL A 538 19.24 11.83 0.43
C VAL A 538 19.59 12.70 1.65
N ARG A 539 20.29 12.16 2.67
CA ARG A 539 20.69 12.98 3.82
C ARG A 539 21.59 14.14 3.41
N MET A 540 22.58 13.92 2.53
CA MET A 540 23.45 15.00 2.05
C MET A 540 22.65 16.10 1.36
N LEU A 541 21.69 15.74 0.51
CA LEU A 541 20.80 16.71 -0.13
C LEU A 541 19.88 17.41 0.88
N PHE A 542 19.38 16.70 1.89
CA PHE A 542 18.60 17.29 2.98
C PHE A 542 19.41 18.37 3.69
N GLU A 543 20.63 18.05 4.11
CA GLU A 543 21.47 18.99 4.87
C GLU A 543 21.90 20.20 4.03
N ARG A 544 22.07 20.01 2.72
CA ARG A 544 22.39 21.08 1.77
C ARG A 544 21.22 22.02 1.50
N PHE A 545 20.02 21.48 1.31
CA PHE A 545 18.85 22.29 0.94
C PHE A 545 18.08 22.83 2.14
N VAL A 546 17.90 22.01 3.18
CA VAL A 546 17.04 22.32 4.33
C VAL A 546 17.89 22.78 5.51
N GLY A 547 18.82 21.93 5.98
CA GLY A 547 19.67 22.25 7.12
C GLY A 547 20.20 21.00 7.83
N LYS A 548 21.26 21.17 8.63
CA LYS A 548 21.97 20.06 9.28
C LYS A 548 21.07 19.33 10.28
N VAL A 549 20.98 18.00 10.14
CA VAL A 549 20.20 17.15 11.06
C VAL A 549 21.18 16.51 12.03
N ASN A 550 21.18 16.97 13.28
CA ASN A 550 22.04 16.43 14.34
C ASN A 550 21.52 15.07 14.86
N ALA A 551 21.39 14.10 13.97
CA ALA A 551 20.98 12.73 14.22
C ALA A 551 21.69 11.80 13.21
N PRO A 552 22.92 11.32 13.53
CA PRO A 552 23.66 10.41 12.65
C PRO A 552 22.91 9.09 12.46
N PRO A 553 23.26 8.29 11.44
CA PRO A 553 22.65 6.98 11.25
C PRO A 553 23.01 6.04 12.42
N GLU A 554 21.99 5.49 13.08
CA GLU A 554 22.16 4.59 14.25
C GLU A 554 22.57 3.16 13.84
N TRP A 555 22.59 2.86 12.54
CA TRP A 555 23.04 1.58 11.99
C TRP A 555 24.52 1.56 11.60
N ARG A 556 25.27 2.67 11.77
CA ARG A 556 26.73 2.62 11.69
C ARG A 556 27.25 1.80 12.87
N GLU A 557 28.13 0.85 12.57
CA GLU A 557 28.94 0.21 13.61
C GLU A 557 29.85 1.28 14.25
N SER A 558 30.00 1.20 15.57
CA SER A 558 30.89 2.04 16.38
C SER A 558 32.33 1.95 15.91
#